data_AF-A0A9C9SMA4-F1
#
_entry.id   AF-A0A9C9SMA4-F1
#
_cell.length_a   1.000
_cell.length_b   1.000
_cell.length_c   1.000
_cell.angle_alpha   90.00
_cell.angle_beta   90.00
_cell.angle_gamma   90.00
#
_symmetry.space_group_name_H-M   'P 1'
#
loop_
_entity.id
_entity.type
_entity.pdbx_description
1 polymer ?
#
loop_
_entity_poly.entity_id
_entity_poly.type
_entity_poly.pdbx_seq_one_letter_code
_entity_poly.pdbx_strand_id
1 'polypeptide(L)'
;MVLESRRIYEFDERCLSSIYRRKRTKRRYCVMGFIVFLIFLFAAIFIFSAFNQKRYIFSINKKIVTIISISIVVLILIIGSIRIVPPGYVGVKVLLGNVSRTILSNGFHLVIPIVNVVKMDVRTQAYTMSKMSSEGQKTGDDAIRALSKDGLQIDLDVTIWYKLMPSEAA
;
A
#
# COMPACT_ATOMS: atom_id res chain seq x y z
N MET A 1 3.01 -25.01 31.71
CA MET A 1 2.00 -24.03 31.22
C MET A 1 2.62 -22.79 30.57
N VAL A 2 3.81 -22.31 30.99
CA VAL A 2 4.46 -21.10 30.45
C VAL A 2 5.11 -21.29 29.05
N LEU A 3 5.42 -22.54 28.66
CA LEU A 3 6.10 -22.84 27.38
C LEU A 3 5.16 -22.81 26.15
N GLU A 4 3.84 -22.95 26.35
CA GLU A 4 2.86 -22.94 25.25
C GLU A 4 2.57 -21.53 24.75
N SER A 5 2.67 -20.53 25.65
CA SER A 5 2.45 -19.12 25.32
C SER A 5 3.45 -18.62 24.27
N ARG A 6 4.72 -19.05 24.32
CA ARG A 6 5.73 -18.65 23.32
C ARG A 6 5.40 -19.15 21.91
N ARG A 7 4.77 -20.32 21.74
CA ARG A 7 4.38 -20.83 20.42
C ARG A 7 3.26 -20.02 19.76
N ILE A 8 2.34 -19.47 20.55
CA ILE A 8 1.25 -18.62 20.05
C ILE A 8 1.82 -17.29 19.52
N TYR A 9 2.78 -16.68 20.24
CA TYR A 9 3.47 -15.48 19.78
C TYR A 9 4.33 -15.72 18.53
N GLU A 10 4.97 -16.89 18.42
CA GLU A 10 5.83 -17.24 17.26
C GLU A 10 5.04 -17.69 16.02
N PHE A 11 3.74 -18.00 16.18
CA PHE A 11 2.80 -18.21 15.07
C PHE A 11 2.33 -16.87 14.47
N ASP A 12 2.15 -15.84 15.29
CA ASP A 12 1.74 -14.49 14.88
C ASP A 12 2.74 -13.87 13.88
N GLU A 13 4.04 -13.86 14.20
CA GLU A 13 5.13 -13.36 13.35
C GLU A 13 5.16 -14.01 11.94
N ARG A 14 5.02 -15.34 11.86
CA ARG A 14 5.03 -16.07 10.59
C ARG A 14 3.78 -15.81 9.76
N CYS A 15 2.61 -15.66 10.39
CA CYS A 15 1.36 -15.39 9.69
C CYS A 15 1.28 -13.94 9.18
N LEU A 16 1.67 -12.97 10.02
CA LEU A 16 1.81 -11.54 9.67
C LEU A 16 2.71 -11.34 8.45
N SER A 17 3.84 -12.04 8.38
CA SER A 17 4.75 -11.97 7.23
C SER A 17 4.11 -12.42 5.91
N SER A 18 3.18 -13.38 5.95
CA SER A 18 2.52 -13.93 4.75
C SER A 18 1.35 -13.06 4.26
N ILE A 19 0.61 -12.43 5.20
CA ILE A 19 -0.48 -11.49 4.90
C ILE A 19 0.11 -10.17 4.36
N TYR A 20 1.29 -9.75 4.85
CA TYR A 20 2.00 -8.56 4.38
C TYR A 20 2.49 -8.67 2.92
N ARG A 21 2.76 -9.87 2.41
CA ARG A 21 3.48 -10.04 1.13
C ARG A 21 2.62 -9.96 -0.14
N ARG A 22 1.28 -9.95 -0.05
CA ARG A 22 0.43 -10.36 -1.19
C ARG A 22 -0.39 -9.30 -1.92
N LYS A 23 -0.25 -8.00 -1.66
CA LYS A 23 -0.75 -6.98 -2.61
C LYS A 23 0.35 -6.04 -3.06
N ARG A 24 1.29 -6.63 -3.82
CA ARG A 24 2.20 -5.93 -4.74
C ARG A 24 1.44 -4.81 -5.47
N THR A 25 1.63 -3.58 -5.04
CA THR A 25 2.31 -2.47 -5.72
C THR A 25 2.47 -2.45 -7.26
N LYS A 26 2.11 -3.48 -8.04
CA LYS A 26 2.33 -3.56 -9.50
C LYS A 26 1.46 -2.59 -10.30
N ARG A 27 0.25 -2.24 -9.83
CA ARG A 27 -0.67 -1.36 -10.59
C ARG A 27 -0.35 0.13 -10.46
N ARG A 28 0.34 0.54 -9.39
CA ARG A 28 0.62 1.97 -9.10
C ARG A 28 1.97 2.45 -9.66
N TYR A 29 3.00 1.60 -9.67
CA TYR A 29 4.29 1.94 -10.30
C TYR A 29 4.18 2.09 -11.82
N CYS A 30 3.21 1.43 -12.46
CA CYS A 30 2.96 1.59 -13.90
C CYS A 30 2.36 2.99 -14.21
N VAL A 31 1.43 3.49 -13.40
CA VAL A 31 0.79 4.80 -13.59
C VAL A 31 1.75 5.94 -13.24
N MET A 32 2.47 5.84 -12.12
CA MET A 32 3.52 6.81 -11.76
C MET A 32 4.66 6.79 -12.79
N GLY A 33 5.06 5.61 -13.28
CA GLY A 33 6.06 5.49 -14.34
C GLY A 33 5.63 6.14 -15.65
N PHE A 34 4.35 5.99 -16.04
CA PHE A 34 3.79 6.65 -17.22
C PHE A 34 3.74 8.17 -17.07
N ILE A 35 3.36 8.69 -15.88
CA ILE A 35 3.32 10.12 -15.60
C ILE A 35 4.74 10.73 -15.62
N VAL A 36 5.71 10.07 -15.00
CA VAL A 36 7.12 10.52 -15.01
C VAL A 36 7.69 10.48 -16.43
N PHE A 37 7.37 9.44 -17.22
CA PHE A 37 7.75 9.33 -18.62
C PHE A 37 7.15 10.47 -19.46
N LEU A 38 5.86 10.81 -19.27
CA LEU A 38 5.23 11.93 -19.95
C LEU A 38 5.84 13.28 -19.54
N ILE A 39 6.16 13.50 -18.25
CA ILE A 39 6.86 14.71 -17.79
C ILE A 39 8.25 14.80 -18.44
N PHE A 40 8.99 13.71 -18.50
CA PHE A 40 10.32 13.67 -19.11
C PHE A 40 10.26 13.92 -20.63
N LEU A 41 9.27 13.36 -21.31
CA LEU A 41 9.04 13.57 -22.74
C LEU A 41 8.63 15.02 -23.03
N PHE A 42 7.79 15.62 -22.18
CA PHE A 42 7.43 17.04 -22.27
C PHE A 42 8.63 17.96 -22.00
N ALA A 43 9.45 17.64 -21.00
CA ALA A 43 10.68 18.36 -20.69
C ALA A 43 11.71 18.24 -21.83
N ALA A 44 11.86 17.06 -22.42
CA ALA A 44 12.73 16.84 -23.58
C ALA A 44 12.27 17.63 -24.81
N ILE A 45 10.96 17.66 -25.09
CA ILE A 45 10.38 18.51 -26.15
C ILE A 45 10.62 20.00 -25.86
N PHE A 46 10.48 20.43 -24.61
CA PHE A 46 10.74 21.82 -24.20
C PHE A 46 12.21 22.22 -24.38
N ILE A 47 13.14 21.34 -23.98
CA ILE A 47 14.59 21.53 -24.17
C ILE A 47 14.96 21.52 -25.66
N PHE A 48 14.35 20.62 -26.45
CA PHE A 48 14.55 20.54 -27.89
C PHE A 48 14.04 21.80 -28.62
N SER A 49 12.89 22.33 -28.18
CA SER A 49 12.35 23.61 -28.66
C SER A 49 13.27 24.79 -28.32
N ALA A 50 13.95 24.74 -27.17
CA ALA A 50 14.94 25.75 -26.78
C ALA A 50 16.26 25.67 -27.59
N PHE A 51 16.69 24.47 -27.99
CA PHE A 51 17.91 24.24 -28.78
C PHE A 51 17.73 24.57 -30.28
N ASN A 52 16.57 24.25 -30.87
CA ASN A 52 16.29 24.50 -32.29
C ASN A 52 15.66 25.88 -32.51
N GLN A 53 16.41 26.93 -32.19
CA GLN A 53 16.08 28.36 -32.40
C GLN A 53 15.75 28.77 -33.86
N LYS A 54 15.63 27.85 -34.81
CA LYS A 54 15.21 28.16 -36.18
C LYS A 54 13.97 27.34 -36.58
N ARG A 55 12.86 28.07 -36.73
CA ARG A 55 11.53 27.68 -37.24
C ARG A 55 10.63 26.84 -36.33
N TYR A 56 10.31 27.37 -35.15
CA TYR A 56 8.95 27.16 -34.62
C TYR A 56 8.00 28.06 -35.42
N ILE A 57 7.44 27.50 -36.49
CA ILE A 57 6.48 28.15 -37.39
C ILE A 57 5.18 28.33 -36.62
N PHE A 58 4.95 29.52 -36.07
CA PHE A 58 3.68 30.26 -36.06
C PHE A 58 3.76 31.38 -35.02
N SER A 59 3.18 32.52 -35.37
CA SER A 59 3.19 33.80 -34.66
C SER A 59 2.37 33.77 -33.35
N ILE A 60 2.76 32.94 -32.39
CA ILE A 60 2.20 32.95 -31.03
C ILE A 60 3.22 33.52 -30.04
N ASN A 61 2.74 34.40 -29.18
CA ASN A 61 3.54 35.08 -28.16
C ASN A 61 4.32 34.06 -27.31
N LYS A 62 5.66 34.15 -27.33
CA LYS A 62 6.57 33.28 -26.55
C LYS A 62 6.19 33.20 -25.05
N LYS A 63 5.63 34.29 -24.51
CA LYS A 63 5.11 34.35 -23.13
C LYS A 63 3.94 33.40 -22.88
N ILE A 64 2.99 33.31 -23.81
CA ILE A 64 1.79 32.45 -23.68
C ILE A 64 2.18 30.98 -23.71
N VAL A 65 3.07 30.60 -24.64
CA VAL A 65 3.56 29.21 -24.75
C VAL A 65 4.29 28.78 -23.47
N THR A 66 5.10 29.66 -22.88
CA THR A 66 5.83 29.38 -21.63
C THR A 66 4.87 29.20 -20.45
N ILE A 67 3.84 30.05 -20.32
CA ILE A 67 2.84 29.95 -19.25
C ILE A 67 2.05 28.64 -19.36
N ILE A 68 1.57 28.30 -20.56
CA ILE A 68 0.80 27.06 -20.78
C ILE A 68 1.63 25.82 -20.43
N SER A 69 2.92 25.80 -20.81
CA SER A 69 3.81 24.68 -20.50
C SER A 69 3.99 24.49 -18.99
N ILE A 70 4.18 25.57 -18.23
CA ILE A 70 4.32 25.50 -16.78
C ILE A 70 3.01 25.05 -16.12
N SER A 71 1.88 25.60 -16.57
CA SER A 71 0.55 25.24 -16.04
C SER A 71 0.25 23.74 -16.20
N ILE A 72 0.64 23.13 -17.33
CA ILE A 72 0.47 21.70 -17.58
C ILE A 72 1.26 20.86 -16.57
N VAL A 73 2.52 21.21 -16.30
CA VAL A 73 3.37 20.48 -15.35
C VAL A 73 2.79 20.57 -13.93
N VAL A 74 2.35 21.76 -13.51
CA VAL A 74 1.72 21.97 -12.20
C VAL A 74 0.44 21.14 -12.08
N LEU A 75 -0.40 21.11 -13.11
CA LEU A 75 -1.64 20.33 -13.12
C LEU A 75 -1.37 18.82 -12.96
N ILE A 76 -0.36 18.30 -13.66
CA ILE A 76 0.04 16.89 -13.55
C ILE A 76 0.50 16.56 -12.13
N LEU A 77 1.28 17.44 -11.49
CA LEU A 77 1.74 17.26 -10.11
C LEU A 77 0.58 17.23 -9.11
N ILE A 78 -0.41 18.12 -9.28
CA ILE A 78 -1.59 18.17 -8.41
C ILE A 78 -2.39 16.86 -8.53
N ILE A 79 -2.65 16.41 -9.76
CA ILE A 79 -3.40 15.16 -10.00
C ILE A 79 -2.64 13.95 -9.43
N GLY A 80 -1.30 13.92 -9.52
CA GLY A 80 -0.48 12.85 -8.96
C GLY A 80 -0.41 12.81 -7.42
N SER A 81 -0.70 13.92 -6.75
CA SER A 81 -0.64 14.07 -5.28
C SER A 81 -1.91 13.57 -4.57
N ILE A 82 -3.02 13.42 -5.30
CA ILE A 82 -4.30 13.04 -4.71
C ILE A 82 -4.29 11.56 -4.30
N ARG A 83 -4.51 11.31 -3.00
CA ARG A 83 -4.62 9.95 -2.44
C ARG A 83 -5.94 9.80 -1.69
N ILE A 84 -6.71 8.78 -2.10
CA ILE A 84 -7.99 8.45 -1.46
C ILE A 84 -7.83 7.13 -0.69
N VAL A 85 -8.06 7.22 0.63
CA VAL A 85 -8.09 6.06 1.53
C VAL A 85 -9.55 5.65 1.74
N PRO A 86 -9.93 4.42 1.32
CA PRO A 86 -11.31 3.95 1.44
C PRO A 86 -11.73 3.79 2.91
N PRO A 87 -13.03 3.84 3.22
CA PRO A 87 -13.52 3.62 4.57
C PRO A 87 -13.15 2.23 5.09
N GLY A 88 -12.85 2.14 6.39
CA GLY A 88 -12.39 0.90 7.04
C GLY A 88 -10.93 0.54 6.75
N TYR A 89 -10.16 1.45 6.14
CA TYR A 89 -8.71 1.34 6.04
C TYR A 89 -8.04 2.58 6.63
N VAL A 90 -6.81 2.42 7.11
CA VAL A 90 -5.90 3.52 7.47
C VAL A 90 -4.69 3.50 6.55
N GLY A 91 -4.19 4.69 6.19
CA GLY A 91 -3.02 4.86 5.36
C GLY A 91 -1.76 5.05 6.21
N VAL A 92 -0.78 4.16 6.08
CA VAL A 92 0.53 4.32 6.71
C VAL A 92 1.53 4.84 5.68
N LYS A 93 2.21 5.94 6.01
CA LYS A 93 3.18 6.58 5.12
C LYS A 93 4.54 5.90 5.26
N VAL A 94 5.09 5.45 4.14
CA VAL A 94 6.43 4.85 4.04
C VAL A 94 7.27 5.71 3.10
N LEU A 95 8.39 6.21 3.61
CA LEU A 95 9.36 7.02 2.87
C LEU A 95 10.70 6.28 2.88
N LEU A 96 11.18 5.82 1.71
CA LEU A 96 12.51 5.23 1.53
C LEU A 96 12.91 4.18 2.60
N GLY A 97 11.99 3.29 2.97
CA GLY A 97 12.23 2.24 3.97
C GLY A 97 11.97 2.67 5.42
N ASN A 98 11.70 3.94 5.68
CA ASN A 98 11.28 4.44 6.98
C ASN A 98 9.74 4.55 7.05
N VAL A 99 9.15 4.00 8.11
CA VAL A 99 7.72 4.10 8.41
C VAL A 99 7.50 5.37 9.22
N SER A 100 6.69 6.28 8.69
CA SER A 100 6.32 7.50 9.39
C SER A 100 5.24 7.20 10.42
N ARG A 101 5.45 7.64 11.66
CA ARG A 101 4.51 7.48 12.78
C ARG A 101 3.16 8.17 12.56
N THR A 102 3.03 8.99 11.52
CA THR A 102 1.78 9.67 11.20
C THR A 102 0.90 8.82 10.29
N ILE A 103 -0.20 8.33 10.84
CA ILE A 103 -1.28 7.66 10.11
C ILE A 103 -2.15 8.66 9.34
N LEU A 104 -2.69 8.23 8.21
CA LEU A 104 -3.74 8.89 7.46
C LEU A 104 -5.07 8.18 7.74
N SER A 105 -6.03 8.94 8.24
CA SER A 105 -7.42 8.47 8.39
C SER A 105 -8.06 8.18 7.03
N ASN A 106 -9.21 7.51 7.04
CA ASN A 106 -10.04 7.36 5.85
C ASN A 106 -10.46 8.72 5.30
N GLY A 107 -10.47 8.88 3.97
CA GLY A 107 -10.85 10.13 3.31
C GLY A 107 -9.87 10.60 2.25
N PHE A 108 -9.99 11.88 1.91
CA PHE A 108 -9.18 12.56 0.91
C PHE A 108 -7.91 13.14 1.56
N HIS A 109 -6.75 12.79 1.01
CA HIS A 109 -5.46 13.30 1.47
C HIS A 109 -4.62 13.77 0.29
N LEU A 110 -4.00 14.93 0.44
CA LEU A 110 -2.98 15.43 -0.48
C LEU A 110 -1.62 15.00 0.04
N VAL A 111 -0.98 14.07 -0.67
CA VAL A 111 0.32 13.53 -0.29
C VAL A 111 1.26 13.62 -1.47
N ILE A 112 2.44 14.19 -1.23
CA ILE A 112 3.51 14.28 -2.22
C ILE A 112 3.70 12.90 -2.88
N PRO A 113 3.74 12.80 -4.21
CA PRO A 113 3.69 11.53 -4.94
C PRO A 113 4.84 10.56 -4.61
N ILE A 114 5.94 11.08 -4.04
CA ILE A 114 7.12 10.32 -3.60
C ILE A 114 6.81 9.42 -2.39
N VAL A 115 5.80 9.77 -1.57
CA VAL A 115 5.44 9.01 -0.36
C VAL A 115 4.59 7.80 -0.73
N ASN A 116 4.95 6.63 -0.21
CA ASN A 116 4.16 5.42 -0.37
C ASN A 116 3.12 5.31 0.75
N VAL A 117 1.84 5.37 0.41
CA VAL A 117 0.74 5.14 1.36
C VAL A 117 0.29 3.69 1.27
N VAL A 118 0.59 2.91 2.31
CA VAL A 118 0.16 1.52 2.49
C VAL A 118 -1.19 1.52 3.22
N LYS A 119 -2.16 0.78 2.71
CA LYS A 119 -3.50 0.72 3.32
C LYS A 119 -3.56 -0.50 4.24
N MET A 120 -3.81 -0.27 5.53
CA MET A 120 -4.06 -1.32 6.51
C MET A 120 -5.55 -1.39 6.81
N ASP A 121 -6.09 -2.59 6.90
CA ASP A 121 -7.50 -2.81 7.22
C ASP A 121 -7.70 -2.66 8.74
N VAL A 122 -8.68 -1.85 9.14
CA VAL A 122 -9.05 -1.62 10.55
C VAL A 122 -10.42 -2.20 10.88
N ARG A 123 -10.98 -3.02 9.99
CA ARG A 123 -12.21 -3.77 10.23
C ARG A 123 -11.92 -5.00 11.09
N THR A 124 -12.95 -5.51 11.73
CA THR A 124 -12.85 -6.80 12.43
C THR A 124 -12.67 -7.90 11.41
N GLN A 125 -11.65 -8.72 11.60
CA GLN A 125 -11.31 -9.85 10.75
C GLN A 125 -11.40 -11.14 11.57
N ALA A 126 -11.85 -12.21 10.92
CA ALA A 126 -11.89 -13.53 11.51
C ALA A 126 -10.75 -14.36 10.91
N TYR A 127 -9.95 -14.99 11.77
CA TYR A 127 -8.95 -15.98 11.37
C TYR A 127 -9.35 -17.34 11.93
N THR A 128 -9.68 -18.27 11.04
CA THR A 128 -10.08 -19.64 11.37
C THR A 128 -8.92 -20.60 11.12
N MET A 129 -8.51 -21.29 12.18
CA MET A 129 -7.60 -22.43 12.17
C MET A 129 -8.45 -23.69 12.19
N SER A 130 -8.37 -24.50 11.14
CA SER A 130 -9.09 -25.77 11.04
C SER A 130 -8.26 -26.78 10.27
N LYS A 131 -8.55 -28.06 10.51
CA LYS A 131 -7.98 -29.19 9.78
C LYS A 131 -8.52 -29.28 8.35
N MET A 132 -9.72 -28.73 8.11
CA MET A 132 -10.36 -28.77 6.81
C MET A 132 -9.75 -27.70 5.89
N SER A 133 -9.08 -28.14 4.83
CA SER A 133 -8.37 -27.26 3.88
C SER A 133 -9.27 -26.27 3.12
N SER A 134 -10.60 -26.43 3.20
CA SER A 134 -11.59 -25.54 2.58
C SER A 134 -12.19 -24.49 3.52
N GLU A 135 -11.84 -24.50 4.81
CA GLU A 135 -12.47 -23.62 5.82
C GLU A 135 -11.50 -22.57 6.38
N GLY A 136 -10.19 -22.84 6.36
CA GLY A 136 -9.14 -21.92 6.82
C GLY A 136 -8.64 -20.91 5.76
N GLN A 137 -8.09 -19.77 6.21
CA GLN A 137 -7.46 -18.78 5.31
C GLN A 137 -6.14 -19.27 4.69
N LYS A 138 -5.53 -20.30 5.27
CA LYS A 138 -4.31 -20.94 4.78
C LYS A 138 -4.65 -22.29 4.16
N THR A 139 -3.96 -22.60 3.06
CA THR A 139 -4.08 -23.89 2.38
C THR A 139 -3.21 -24.91 3.11
N GLY A 140 -3.83 -25.78 3.92
CA GLY A 140 -3.14 -26.83 4.68
C GLY A 140 -3.90 -27.26 5.94
N ASP A 141 -3.35 -28.23 6.66
CA ASP A 141 -3.79 -28.59 8.02
C ASP A 141 -3.20 -27.59 9.01
N ASP A 142 -4.00 -26.61 9.41
CA ASP A 142 -3.63 -25.55 10.37
C ASP A 142 -4.34 -25.75 11.73
N ALA A 143 -4.85 -26.96 12.02
CA ALA A 143 -5.48 -27.25 13.30
C ALA A 143 -4.48 -27.26 14.46
N ILE A 144 -4.92 -26.75 15.61
CA ILE A 144 -4.12 -26.83 16.84
C ILE A 144 -4.33 -28.21 17.45
N ARG A 145 -3.25 -28.99 17.53
CA ARG A 145 -3.26 -30.31 18.17
C ARG A 145 -2.88 -30.17 19.63
N ALA A 146 -3.84 -30.44 20.52
CA ALA A 146 -3.64 -30.39 21.96
C ALA A 146 -3.77 -31.79 22.58
N LEU A 147 -3.08 -31.99 23.69
CA LEU A 147 -3.23 -33.19 24.51
C LEU A 147 -4.25 -32.92 25.61
N SER A 148 -5.28 -33.74 25.70
CA SER A 148 -6.15 -33.74 26.87
C SER A 148 -5.37 -34.19 28.11
N LYS A 149 -5.90 -33.90 29.30
CA LYS A 149 -5.33 -34.37 30.57
C LYS A 149 -5.16 -35.90 30.61
N ASP A 150 -5.97 -36.61 29.85
CA ASP A 150 -5.99 -38.08 29.77
C ASP A 150 -5.02 -38.66 28.71
N GLY A 151 -4.19 -37.82 28.07
CA GLY A 151 -3.23 -38.27 27.06
C GLY A 151 -3.81 -38.49 25.65
N LEU A 152 -5.08 -38.16 25.43
CA LEU A 152 -5.70 -38.20 24.11
C LEU A 152 -5.32 -36.97 23.28
N GLN A 153 -4.93 -37.18 22.02
CA GLN A 153 -4.70 -36.11 21.06
C GLN A 153 -6.02 -35.65 20.44
N ILE A 154 -6.30 -34.35 20.51
CA ILE A 154 -7.50 -33.73 19.97
C ILE A 154 -7.08 -32.60 19.03
N ASP A 155 -7.71 -32.55 17.85
CA ASP A 155 -7.57 -31.45 16.90
C ASP A 155 -8.66 -30.41 17.21
N LEU A 156 -8.26 -29.16 17.42
CA LEU A 156 -9.18 -28.07 17.78
C LEU A 156 -9.30 -27.08 16.63
N ASP A 157 -10.55 -26.80 16.26
CA ASP A 157 -10.91 -25.73 15.33
C ASP A 157 -11.19 -24.44 16.10
N VAL A 158 -10.44 -23.38 15.80
CA VAL A 158 -10.48 -22.12 16.55
C VAL A 158 -10.64 -20.96 15.58
N THR A 159 -11.60 -20.07 15.86
CA THR A 159 -11.76 -18.81 15.14
C THR A 159 -11.49 -17.64 16.07
N ILE A 160 -10.48 -16.84 15.74
CA ILE A 160 -10.11 -15.64 16.49
C ILE A 160 -10.62 -14.41 15.73
N TRP A 161 -11.39 -13.58 16.42
CA TRP A 161 -11.84 -12.29 15.92
C TRP A 161 -10.85 -11.23 16.43
N TYR A 162 -10.22 -10.52 15.51
CA TYR A 162 -9.26 -9.46 15.84
C TYR A 162 -9.53 -8.21 15.02
N LYS A 163 -9.05 -7.08 15.51
CA LYS A 163 -9.19 -5.78 14.85
C LYS A 163 -7.93 -4.96 15.12
N LEU A 164 -7.37 -4.35 14.07
CA LEU A 164 -6.26 -3.43 14.21
C LEU A 164 -6.73 -2.10 14.80
N MET A 165 -6.05 -1.64 15.85
CA MET A 165 -6.27 -0.30 16.42
C MET A 165 -5.67 0.75 15.47
N PRO A 166 -6.47 1.72 14.97
CA PRO A 166 -5.99 2.73 14.02
C PRO A 166 -4.75 3.50 14.50
N SER A 167 -4.66 3.76 15.80
CA SER A 167 -3.58 4.51 16.46
C SER A 167 -2.24 3.76 16.50
N GLU A 168 -2.24 2.43 16.39
CA GLU A 168 -1.06 1.56 16.51
C GLU A 168 -0.62 0.99 15.15
N ALA A 169 -1.18 1.50 14.05
CA ALA A 169 -0.90 0.98 12.72
C ALA A 169 0.49 1.39 12.15
N ALA A 170 1.22 2.31 12.78
CA ALA A 170 2.44 2.93 12.25
C ALA A 170 3.72 2.57 13.02
#